data_AF-A0A1G5V5P3-F1
#
_entry.id   AF-A0A1G5V5P3-F1
#
_cell.length_a   1.000
_cell.length_b   1.000
_cell.length_c   1.000
_cell.angle_alpha   90.00
_cell.angle_beta   90.00
_cell.angle_gamma   90.00
#
_symmetry.space_group_name_H-M   'P 1'
#
loop_
_entity.id
_entity.type
_entity.pdbx_description
1 polymer ?
#
loop_
_entity_poly.entity_id
_entity_poly.type
_entity_poly.pdbx_seq_one_letter_code
_entity_poly.pdbx_strand_id
1 'polypeptide(L)'
;MPSVLRPLFPCGEIRRSLQTRCKREALIRGRELLLQVQKLYTQAFQGSRPSLDSLRGAWEAGGKRVASWAAWLRQQQLVHLADSAASTSPVPVKGSGKASLKARRASSRVSPALKKGLVGDLPSNAPRFSEVVHECLEHQRQEGIAAKTIADKRSVAEMMIRIVGDLPVDLITRQDARKYRETALKLPPRIYQLPEGQSLEQIIENASTTISLTTFNNYVKNLTTFFSYAIREGYCERNPFDGLRVRQRGKVSEERSVFTEDDLRRLFSKQVYASANSTQPHKYWLPLLGLYTGARLNELCQLYLDDVVVINGIDCLHIRATRPDQKLKTITSERLVPIHSKLKALGFLEFVRAQREAGHQRVFAELTLHRAHGYAAAPSKWFTRVREQLGFRDGGERKDFHSFRHTLADHLKQKGVVESLVGGILGHQSGGITFNRYGKDFRPEVLAPVVEAMDFDAMEWLR
;
A
#
# COMPACT_ATOMS: atom_id res chain seq x y z
N MET A 1 -17.31 -6.00 -18.67
CA MET A 1 -17.29 -6.37 -20.10
C MET A 1 -18.74 -6.62 -20.52
N PRO A 2 -19.29 -5.83 -21.45
CA PRO A 2 -20.62 -6.06 -22.04
C PRO A 2 -20.75 -7.50 -22.54
N SER A 3 -21.93 -8.11 -22.39
CA SER A 3 -22.20 -9.52 -22.76
C SER A 3 -21.87 -9.83 -24.22
N VAL A 4 -22.08 -8.86 -25.12
CA VAL A 4 -21.73 -8.92 -26.55
C VAL A 4 -20.24 -9.10 -26.82
N LEU A 5 -19.36 -8.57 -25.96
CA LEU A 5 -17.91 -8.62 -26.17
C LEU A 5 -17.25 -9.84 -25.51
N ARG A 6 -17.97 -10.53 -24.61
CA ARG A 6 -17.44 -11.64 -23.80
C ARG A 6 -16.96 -12.85 -24.62
N PRO A 7 -17.65 -13.28 -25.71
CA PRO A 7 -17.20 -14.40 -26.54
C PRO A 7 -15.90 -14.12 -27.33
N LEU A 8 -15.58 -12.84 -27.57
CA LEU A 8 -14.42 -12.42 -28.36
C LEU A 8 -13.11 -12.47 -27.56
N PHE A 9 -13.18 -12.55 -26.23
CA PHE A 9 -12.03 -12.60 -25.35
C PHE A 9 -12.10 -13.84 -24.45
N PRO A 10 -11.84 -15.04 -25.00
CA PRO A 10 -11.92 -16.30 -24.25
C PRO A 10 -10.88 -16.39 -23.12
N CYS A 11 -9.89 -15.49 -23.11
CA CYS A 11 -8.88 -15.36 -22.06
C CYS A 11 -9.07 -14.06 -21.26
N GLY A 12 -9.22 -14.16 -19.93
CA GLY A 12 -9.31 -13.00 -19.03
C GLY A 12 -7.99 -12.26 -18.78
N GLU A 13 -6.87 -12.74 -19.32
CA GLU A 13 -5.54 -12.15 -19.17
C GLU A 13 -4.96 -11.72 -20.54
N ILE A 14 -4.71 -10.41 -20.71
CA ILE A 14 -4.20 -9.80 -21.96
C ILE A 14 -2.91 -10.47 -22.46
N ARG A 15 -1.97 -10.79 -21.55
CA ARG A 15 -0.70 -11.44 -21.93
C ARG A 15 -0.87 -12.85 -22.51
N ARG A 16 -1.90 -13.59 -22.05
CA ARG A 16 -2.22 -14.93 -22.56
C ARG A 16 -2.86 -14.83 -23.94
N SER A 17 -3.74 -13.85 -24.12
CA SER A 17 -4.38 -13.57 -25.41
C SER A 17 -3.39 -13.18 -26.51
N LEU A 18 -2.32 -12.45 -26.15
CA LEU A 18 -1.30 -11.98 -27.10
C LEU A 18 -0.05 -12.86 -27.15
N GLN A 19 -0.03 -13.99 -26.43
CA GLN A 19 1.09 -14.95 -26.35
C GLN A 19 2.46 -14.30 -26.08
N THR A 20 2.49 -13.28 -25.23
CA THR A 20 3.73 -12.56 -24.86
C THR A 20 4.35 -13.08 -23.57
N ARG A 21 5.67 -12.91 -23.40
CA ARG A 21 6.40 -13.44 -22.22
C ARG A 21 6.06 -12.68 -20.94
N CYS A 22 5.68 -11.41 -21.05
CA CYS A 22 5.32 -10.58 -19.89
C CYS A 22 4.20 -9.57 -20.19
N LYS A 23 3.55 -9.08 -19.13
CA LYS A 23 2.49 -8.06 -19.22
C LYS A 23 2.96 -6.76 -19.90
N ARG A 24 4.23 -6.38 -19.70
CA ARG A 24 4.81 -5.16 -20.31
C ARG A 24 4.89 -5.27 -21.83
N GLU A 25 5.35 -6.41 -22.34
CA GLU A 25 5.40 -6.70 -23.78
C GLU A 25 3.99 -6.79 -24.38
N ALA A 26 3.04 -7.40 -23.65
CA ALA A 26 1.63 -7.44 -24.03
C ALA A 26 1.01 -6.04 -24.19
N LEU A 27 1.32 -5.12 -23.26
CA LEU A 27 0.83 -3.74 -23.31
C LEU A 27 1.45 -2.93 -24.45
N ILE A 28 2.73 -3.18 -24.77
CA ILE A 28 3.41 -2.52 -25.89
C ILE A 28 2.82 -3.01 -27.22
N ARG A 29 2.69 -4.33 -27.41
CA ARG A 29 2.12 -4.92 -28.63
C ARG A 29 0.62 -4.67 -28.77
N GLY A 30 -0.10 -4.65 -27.66
CA GLY A 30 -1.54 -4.40 -27.61
C GLY A 30 -1.93 -2.93 -27.54
N ARG A 31 -0.99 -1.98 -27.63
CA ARG A 31 -1.26 -0.54 -27.45
C ARG A 31 -2.27 -0.02 -28.47
N GLU A 32 -2.13 -0.42 -29.73
CA GLU A 32 -3.00 0.02 -30.81
C GLU A 32 -4.41 -0.57 -30.68
N LEU A 33 -4.49 -1.86 -30.33
CA LEU A 33 -5.74 -2.54 -30.01
C LEU A 33 -6.43 -1.89 -28.79
N LEU A 34 -5.68 -1.53 -27.75
CA LEU A 34 -6.19 -0.86 -26.55
C LEU A 34 -6.81 0.50 -26.90
N LEU A 35 -6.14 1.29 -27.75
CA LEU A 35 -6.65 2.59 -28.21
C LEU A 35 -7.94 2.45 -29.03
N GLN A 36 -8.03 1.44 -29.89
CA GLN A 36 -9.23 1.18 -30.68
C GLN A 36 -10.39 0.70 -29.80
N VAL A 37 -10.14 -0.23 -28.87
CA VAL A 37 -11.15 -0.68 -27.91
C VAL A 37 -11.64 0.46 -27.04
N GLN A 38 -10.76 1.35 -26.58
CA GLN A 38 -11.13 2.50 -25.78
C GLN A 38 -12.06 3.46 -26.54
N LYS A 39 -11.82 3.70 -27.84
CA LYS A 39 -12.72 4.50 -28.69
C LYS A 39 -14.11 3.88 -28.79
N LEU A 40 -14.21 2.56 -28.94
CA LEU A 40 -15.49 1.85 -29.00
C LEU A 40 -16.27 1.96 -27.68
N TYR A 41 -15.57 1.88 -26.54
CA TYR A 41 -16.19 2.12 -25.23
C TYR A 41 -16.70 3.55 -25.10
N THR A 42 -15.92 4.56 -25.53
CA THR A 42 -16.34 5.96 -25.50
C THR A 42 -17.59 6.19 -26.36
N GLN A 43 -17.65 5.63 -27.57
CA GLN A 43 -18.83 5.71 -28.44
C GLN A 43 -20.06 5.05 -27.79
N ALA A 44 -19.88 3.88 -27.16
CA ALA A 44 -20.94 3.20 -26.43
C ALA A 44 -21.45 4.00 -25.22
N PHE A 45 -20.55 4.66 -24.48
CA PHE A 45 -20.93 5.54 -23.37
C PHE A 45 -21.67 6.80 -23.82
N GLN A 46 -21.47 7.23 -25.07
CA GLN A 46 -22.18 8.35 -25.69
C GLN A 46 -23.50 7.93 -26.36
N GLY A 47 -23.99 6.71 -26.11
CA GLY A 47 -25.26 6.21 -26.64
C GLY A 47 -25.22 5.80 -28.12
N SER A 48 -24.04 5.84 -28.76
CA SER A 48 -23.85 5.36 -30.13
C SER A 48 -23.58 3.86 -30.15
N ARG A 49 -24.02 3.14 -31.20
CA ARG A 49 -23.75 1.70 -31.37
C ARG A 49 -22.46 1.55 -32.18
N PRO A 50 -21.30 1.23 -31.55
CA PRO A 50 -20.03 1.23 -32.25
C PRO A 50 -19.91 0.04 -33.23
N SER A 51 -19.39 0.28 -34.44
CA SER A 51 -19.05 -0.81 -35.39
C SER A 51 -17.75 -1.50 -34.96
N LEU A 52 -17.72 -2.82 -35.06
CA LEU A 52 -16.57 -3.66 -34.71
C LEU A 52 -15.60 -3.88 -35.89
N ASP A 53 -15.92 -3.38 -37.09
CA ASP A 53 -15.12 -3.59 -38.29
C ASP A 53 -13.70 -3.00 -38.17
N SER A 54 -13.54 -1.95 -37.36
CA SER A 54 -12.25 -1.30 -37.11
C SER A 54 -11.26 -2.15 -36.30
N LEU A 55 -11.71 -3.20 -35.60
CA LEU A 55 -10.84 -4.07 -34.82
C LEU A 55 -10.14 -5.14 -35.67
N ARG A 56 -10.64 -5.41 -36.88
CA ARG A 56 -10.23 -6.54 -37.70
C ARG A 56 -8.81 -6.36 -38.27
N GLY A 57 -8.46 -5.14 -38.69
CA GLY A 57 -7.13 -4.83 -39.26
C GLY A 57 -5.99 -4.77 -38.23
N ALA A 58 -6.26 -4.32 -37.00
CA ALA A 58 -5.25 -4.24 -35.94
C ALA A 58 -4.82 -5.61 -35.40
N TRP A 59 -5.69 -6.61 -35.52
CA TRP A 59 -5.40 -7.98 -35.11
C TRP A 59 -4.49 -8.71 -36.12
N GLU A 60 -4.60 -8.37 -37.40
CA GLU A 60 -3.78 -8.97 -38.47
C GLU A 60 -2.36 -8.40 -38.53
N ALA A 61 -2.18 -7.11 -38.18
CA ALA A 61 -0.87 -6.47 -38.10
C ALA A 61 -0.01 -6.97 -36.90
N GLY A 62 -0.64 -7.59 -35.89
CA GLY A 62 -0.03 -7.96 -34.61
C GLY A 62 0.77 -9.27 -34.56
N GLY A 63 0.85 -10.05 -35.65
CA GLY A 63 1.76 -11.20 -35.70
C GLY A 63 1.35 -12.34 -36.64
N LYS A 64 2.26 -12.64 -37.58
CA LYS A 64 2.23 -13.82 -38.47
C LYS A 64 2.12 -15.13 -37.67
N ARG A 65 0.88 -15.63 -37.49
CA ARG A 65 0.51 -17.07 -37.50
C ARG A 65 -1.01 -17.30 -37.41
N VAL A 66 -1.81 -16.51 -38.12
CA VAL A 66 -3.28 -16.72 -38.24
C VAL A 66 -3.68 -17.34 -39.59
N ALA A 67 -2.73 -17.51 -40.52
CA ALA A 67 -2.98 -18.24 -41.76
C ALA A 67 -3.39 -19.72 -41.54
N SER A 68 -2.98 -20.35 -40.42
CA SER A 68 -3.43 -21.69 -40.06
C SER A 68 -4.84 -21.74 -39.48
N TRP A 69 -5.32 -20.65 -38.89
CA TRP A 69 -6.67 -20.56 -38.29
C TRP A 69 -7.73 -20.16 -39.31
N ALA A 70 -7.40 -19.29 -40.26
CA ALA A 70 -8.29 -18.96 -41.38
C ALA A 70 -8.43 -20.13 -42.39
N ALA A 71 -7.46 -21.05 -42.43
CA ALA A 71 -7.54 -22.30 -43.18
C ALA A 71 -8.39 -23.35 -42.43
N TRP A 72 -8.30 -23.40 -41.09
CA TRP A 72 -9.13 -24.26 -40.25
C TRP A 72 -10.61 -23.83 -40.23
N LEU A 73 -10.89 -22.52 -40.18
CA LEU A 73 -12.25 -21.96 -40.29
C LEU A 73 -12.91 -22.20 -41.66
N ARG A 74 -12.10 -22.35 -42.72
CA ARG A 74 -12.60 -22.74 -44.06
C ARG A 74 -13.01 -24.22 -44.13
N GLN A 75 -12.47 -25.07 -43.26
CA GLN A 75 -12.73 -26.51 -43.23
C GLN A 75 -14.02 -26.88 -42.46
N GLN A 76 -14.73 -25.91 -41.89
CA GLN A 76 -15.91 -26.09 -41.03
C GLN A 76 -17.17 -25.35 -41.55
N GLN A 77 -17.27 -25.06 -42.86
CA GLN A 77 -18.49 -24.47 -43.40
C GLN A 77 -19.69 -25.40 -43.23
N LEU A 78 -20.70 -24.94 -42.47
CA LEU A 78 -22.08 -25.08 -42.90
C LEU A 78 -22.68 -23.69 -43.09
N VAL A 79 -22.79 -23.38 -44.37
CA VAL A 79 -23.57 -22.31 -44.99
C VAL A 79 -25.05 -22.77 -45.01
N HIS A 80 -25.95 -21.79 -44.86
CA HIS A 80 -27.42 -21.82 -44.95
C HIS A 80 -28.20 -22.49 -43.83
N LEU A 81 -28.90 -21.65 -43.05
CA LEU A 81 -30.26 -21.87 -42.52
C LEU A 81 -30.83 -20.51 -42.06
N ALA A 82 -31.16 -19.68 -43.04
CA ALA A 82 -32.32 -18.80 -42.96
C ALA A 82 -33.26 -19.29 -44.07
N ASP A 83 -34.55 -19.27 -43.77
CA ASP A 83 -35.67 -19.78 -44.58
C ASP A 83 -36.02 -21.25 -44.33
N SER A 84 -36.95 -21.48 -43.40
CA SER A 84 -38.33 -21.84 -43.79
C SER A 84 -39.26 -21.88 -42.58
N ALA A 85 -40.26 -20.98 -42.60
CA ALA A 85 -41.54 -21.26 -42.00
C ALA A 85 -42.29 -22.32 -42.85
N ALA A 86 -43.25 -22.98 -42.20
CA ALA A 86 -44.32 -23.81 -42.76
C ALA A 86 -44.10 -25.34 -42.88
N SER A 87 -44.76 -26.02 -41.93
CA SER A 87 -45.72 -27.11 -42.16
C SER A 87 -45.27 -28.58 -42.13
N THR A 88 -46.14 -29.35 -41.43
CA THR A 88 -46.45 -30.79 -41.49
C THR A 88 -45.56 -31.83 -40.78
N SER A 89 -46.22 -32.55 -39.85
CA SER A 89 -45.87 -33.88 -39.28
C SER A 89 -45.97 -35.01 -40.35
N PRO A 90 -45.75 -36.32 -40.09
CA PRO A 90 -45.34 -37.05 -38.86
C PRO A 90 -44.21 -38.13 -39.02
N VAL A 91 -43.66 -38.61 -37.88
CA VAL A 91 -43.23 -39.99 -37.44
C VAL A 91 -43.17 -41.11 -38.52
N PRO A 92 -42.25 -42.15 -38.59
CA PRO A 92 -41.71 -43.03 -37.50
C PRO A 92 -40.27 -43.66 -37.56
N VAL A 93 -39.74 -44.04 -36.37
CA VAL A 93 -39.27 -45.39 -35.89
C VAL A 93 -38.14 -46.22 -36.57
N LYS A 94 -37.32 -46.86 -35.68
CA LYS A 94 -36.44 -48.07 -35.80
C LYS A 94 -35.07 -47.87 -36.48
N GLY A 95 -33.98 -48.52 -36.05
CA GLY A 95 -33.78 -49.52 -35.00
C GLY A 95 -32.33 -50.05 -34.98
N SER A 96 -31.99 -50.67 -33.84
CA SER A 96 -31.07 -51.80 -33.60
C SER A 96 -29.91 -52.14 -34.58
N GLY A 97 -28.73 -52.43 -34.03
CA GLY A 97 -27.77 -53.34 -34.68
C GLY A 97 -26.40 -53.46 -34.01
N LYS A 98 -26.22 -54.49 -33.18
CA LYS A 98 -24.92 -54.99 -32.67
C LYS A 98 -24.23 -55.89 -33.71
N ALA A 99 -22.90 -55.82 -33.81
CA ALA A 99 -21.93 -56.93 -34.02
C ALA A 99 -20.53 -56.28 -34.18
N SER A 100 -19.48 -56.50 -33.39
CA SER A 100 -18.79 -57.70 -32.85
C SER A 100 -17.75 -58.32 -33.81
N LEU A 101 -16.63 -58.75 -33.20
CA LEU A 101 -15.47 -59.51 -33.70
C LEU A 101 -14.39 -58.72 -34.48
N LYS A 102 -13.07 -58.85 -34.26
CA LYS A 102 -12.26 -59.74 -33.39
C LYS A 102 -10.82 -59.20 -33.34
N ALA A 103 -10.30 -59.02 -32.13
CA ALA A 103 -9.05 -59.57 -31.61
C ALA A 103 -7.76 -59.55 -32.46
N ARG A 104 -6.72 -58.89 -31.92
CA ARG A 104 -5.41 -59.54 -31.73
C ARG A 104 -4.62 -58.95 -30.56
N ARG A 105 -4.19 -59.87 -29.70
CA ARG A 105 -3.38 -59.74 -28.48
C ARG A 105 -1.94 -59.32 -28.80
N ALA A 106 -1.35 -58.49 -27.94
CA ALA A 106 -0.09 -58.81 -27.28
C ALA A 106 -0.03 -58.07 -25.94
N SER A 107 0.20 -58.84 -24.88
CA SER A 107 0.30 -58.43 -23.48
C SER A 107 1.76 -58.55 -23.08
N SER A 108 2.29 -57.58 -22.35
CA SER A 108 3.13 -57.90 -21.19
C SER A 108 3.01 -56.81 -20.12
N ARG A 109 2.47 -57.24 -18.99
CA ARG A 109 2.38 -56.52 -17.71
C ARG A 109 3.77 -56.19 -17.17
N VAL A 110 3.88 -55.04 -16.51
CA VAL A 110 4.56 -54.95 -15.22
C VAL A 110 3.69 -54.12 -14.27
N SER A 111 3.41 -54.71 -13.11
CA SER A 111 2.54 -54.23 -12.02
C SER A 111 3.16 -53.07 -11.22
N PRO A 112 2.35 -52.34 -10.42
CA PRO A 112 2.82 -51.17 -9.67
C PRO A 112 3.51 -51.61 -8.38
N ALA A 113 4.82 -51.35 -8.28
CA ALA A 113 5.57 -51.57 -7.05
C ALA A 113 5.59 -50.29 -6.19
N LEU A 114 5.19 -50.47 -4.94
CA LEU A 114 5.43 -49.54 -3.83
C LEU A 114 6.86 -48.98 -3.89
N LYS A 115 6.98 -47.65 -3.91
CA LYS A 115 8.12 -46.97 -3.29
C LYS A 115 7.64 -46.32 -2.00
N LYS A 116 7.43 -47.16 -0.99
CA LYS A 116 7.59 -46.80 0.42
C LYS A 116 9.03 -47.20 0.75
N GLY A 117 9.95 -46.25 0.63
CA GLY A 117 11.38 -46.47 0.81
C GLY A 117 12.07 -45.15 1.09
N LEU A 118 12.40 -44.94 2.37
CA LEU A 118 13.51 -44.15 2.90
C LEU A 118 14.06 -43.05 1.98
N VAL A 119 13.51 -41.83 2.09
CA VAL A 119 14.32 -40.62 1.93
C VAL A 119 14.81 -40.26 3.32
N GLY A 120 15.93 -40.89 3.72
CA GLY A 120 16.71 -40.43 4.86
C GLY A 120 17.52 -39.21 4.42
N ASP A 121 17.41 -38.12 5.18
CA ASP A 121 18.43 -37.10 5.47
C ASP A 121 19.47 -36.83 4.38
N LEU A 122 19.05 -36.29 3.23
CA LEU A 122 19.96 -35.43 2.48
C LEU A 122 20.00 -34.09 3.23
N PRO A 123 21.16 -33.65 3.76
CA PRO A 123 21.25 -32.32 4.36
C PRO A 123 20.87 -31.30 3.29
N SER A 124 19.96 -30.39 3.65
CA SER A 124 19.62 -29.28 2.77
C SER A 124 20.90 -28.52 2.41
N ASN A 125 21.06 -28.21 1.13
CA ASN A 125 22.12 -27.33 0.63
C ASN A 125 21.71 -25.85 0.67
N ALA A 126 20.49 -25.55 1.12
CA ALA A 126 20.03 -24.18 1.23
C ALA A 126 20.64 -23.50 2.47
N PRO A 127 20.92 -22.19 2.39
CA PRO A 127 21.37 -21.43 3.55
C PRO A 127 20.33 -21.45 4.68
N ARG A 128 20.79 -21.24 5.91
CA ARG A 128 19.91 -21.05 7.07
C ARG A 128 19.08 -19.79 6.90
N PHE A 129 17.91 -19.76 7.53
CA PHE A 129 17.05 -18.58 7.48
C PHE A 129 17.75 -17.32 7.99
N SER A 130 18.58 -17.42 9.03
CA SER A 130 19.39 -16.31 9.54
C SER A 130 20.36 -15.73 8.49
N GLU A 131 20.99 -16.59 7.68
CA GLU A 131 21.91 -16.21 6.59
C GLU A 131 21.15 -15.48 5.47
N VAL A 132 20.02 -16.04 5.04
CA VAL A 132 19.12 -15.40 4.05
C VAL A 132 18.64 -14.03 4.53
N VAL A 133 18.29 -13.91 5.82
CA VAL A 133 17.88 -12.64 6.42
C VAL A 133 19.03 -11.65 6.38
N HIS A 134 20.24 -12.05 6.74
CA HIS A 134 21.42 -11.20 6.70
C HIS A 134 21.68 -10.67 5.28
N GLU A 135 21.74 -11.56 4.28
CA GLU A 135 21.92 -11.20 2.87
C GLU A 135 20.84 -10.23 2.38
N CYS A 136 19.57 -10.53 2.65
CA CYS A 136 18.45 -9.70 2.23
C CYS A 136 18.48 -8.30 2.87
N LEU A 137 18.85 -8.20 4.15
CA LEU A 137 18.94 -6.93 4.86
C LEU A 137 20.12 -6.09 4.39
N GLU A 138 21.27 -6.70 4.07
CA GLU A 138 22.42 -5.97 3.52
C GLU A 138 22.14 -5.48 2.10
N HIS A 139 21.47 -6.28 1.26
CA HIS A 139 21.00 -5.80 -0.05
C HIS A 139 20.06 -4.60 0.09
N GLN A 140 19.10 -4.66 1.02
CA GLN A 140 18.19 -3.53 1.26
C GLN A 140 18.89 -2.30 1.83
N ARG A 141 19.94 -2.49 2.64
CA ARG A 141 20.79 -1.39 3.12
C ARG A 141 21.46 -0.69 1.95
N GLN A 142 22.03 -1.45 1.01
CA GLN A 142 22.67 -0.93 -0.20
C GLN A 142 21.67 -0.21 -1.12
N GLU A 143 20.42 -0.67 -1.17
CA GLU A 143 19.31 0.01 -1.86
C GLU A 143 18.81 1.28 -1.13
N GLY A 144 19.42 1.66 0.00
CA GLY A 144 19.08 2.87 0.75
C GLY A 144 17.83 2.76 1.62
N ILE A 145 17.36 1.54 1.93
CA ILE A 145 16.26 1.35 2.87
C ILE A 145 16.66 1.86 4.26
N ALA A 146 15.76 2.60 4.90
CA ALA A 146 16.03 3.25 6.19
C ALA A 146 16.46 2.24 7.27
N ALA A 147 17.51 2.57 8.04
CA ALA A 147 18.06 1.75 9.12
C ALA A 147 17.00 1.28 10.13
N LYS A 148 16.02 2.13 10.46
CA LYS A 148 14.89 1.75 11.33
C LYS A 148 14.06 0.61 10.73
N THR A 149 13.76 0.68 9.43
CA THR A 149 13.00 -0.38 8.74
C THR A 149 13.78 -1.68 8.67
N ILE A 150 15.10 -1.62 8.52
CA ILE A 150 16.00 -2.78 8.59
C ILE A 150 15.95 -3.40 9.99
N ALA A 151 16.08 -2.60 11.04
CA ALA A 151 15.98 -3.05 12.43
C ALA A 151 14.62 -3.70 12.73
N ASP A 152 13.51 -3.07 12.32
CA ASP A 152 12.16 -3.62 12.49
C ASP A 152 12.00 -4.98 11.79
N LYS A 153 12.57 -5.15 10.59
CA LYS A 153 12.56 -6.43 9.86
C LYS A 153 13.40 -7.49 10.56
N ARG A 154 14.58 -7.12 11.06
CA ARG A 154 15.49 -8.00 11.80
C ARG A 154 14.82 -8.56 13.05
N SER A 155 14.18 -7.73 13.87
CA SER A 155 13.50 -8.19 15.09
C SER A 155 12.37 -9.18 14.79
N VAL A 156 11.70 -9.06 13.64
CA VAL A 156 10.69 -10.05 13.22
C VAL A 156 11.33 -11.37 12.83
N ALA A 157 12.48 -11.34 12.15
CA ALA A 157 13.23 -12.55 11.79
C ALA A 157 13.81 -13.27 13.03
N GLU A 158 14.39 -12.52 13.98
CA GLU A 158 14.86 -13.06 15.26
C GLU A 158 13.73 -13.75 16.03
N MET A 159 12.53 -13.15 16.02
CA MET A 159 11.36 -13.78 16.63
C MET A 159 10.94 -15.06 15.91
N MET A 160 11.05 -15.11 14.58
CA MET A 160 10.80 -16.34 13.82
C MET A 160 11.79 -17.45 14.21
N ILE A 161 13.08 -17.11 14.28
CA ILE A 161 14.13 -18.02 14.71
C ILE A 161 13.88 -18.51 16.14
N ARG A 162 13.45 -17.64 17.05
CA ARG A 162 13.12 -18.02 18.44
C ARG A 162 11.94 -19.00 18.54
N ILE A 163 10.94 -18.91 17.64
CA ILE A 163 9.73 -19.76 17.69
C ILE A 163 9.91 -21.08 16.94
N VAL A 164 10.51 -21.02 15.74
CA VAL A 164 10.60 -22.15 14.81
C VAL A 164 11.98 -22.81 14.84
N GLY A 165 13.02 -22.05 15.17
CA GLY A 165 14.42 -22.46 15.00
C GLY A 165 15.02 -21.89 13.72
N ASP A 166 16.36 -21.87 13.67
CA ASP A 166 17.11 -21.40 12.50
C ASP A 166 17.34 -22.55 11.51
N LEU A 167 16.28 -22.99 10.85
CA LEU A 167 16.34 -24.07 9.87
C LEU A 167 16.88 -23.58 8.51
N PRO A 168 17.46 -24.49 7.68
CA PRO A 168 17.61 -24.24 6.25
C PRO A 168 16.30 -23.75 5.64
N VAL A 169 16.37 -22.70 4.81
CA VAL A 169 15.18 -21.96 4.38
C VAL A 169 14.18 -22.79 3.56
N ASP A 170 14.66 -23.82 2.85
CA ASP A 170 13.86 -24.78 2.08
C ASP A 170 13.13 -25.81 2.96
N LEU A 171 13.64 -26.08 4.17
CA LEU A 171 13.01 -26.97 5.14
C LEU A 171 11.93 -26.27 5.98
N ILE A 172 11.79 -24.95 5.89
CA ILE A 172 10.73 -24.22 6.60
C ILE A 172 9.40 -24.45 5.90
N THR A 173 8.50 -25.18 6.56
CA THR A 173 7.24 -25.63 5.99
C THR A 173 6.07 -24.70 6.31
N ARG A 174 4.90 -24.99 5.72
CA ARG A 174 3.64 -24.34 6.08
C ARG A 174 3.24 -24.62 7.54
N GLN A 175 3.63 -25.76 8.10
CA GLN A 175 3.32 -26.11 9.49
C GLN A 175 4.11 -25.21 10.46
N ASP A 176 5.36 -24.93 10.13
CA ASP A 176 6.20 -24.01 10.91
C ASP A 176 5.65 -22.58 10.88
N ALA A 177 5.19 -22.12 9.72
CA ALA A 177 4.57 -20.81 9.62
C ALA A 177 3.22 -20.73 10.37
N ARG A 178 2.48 -21.85 10.49
CA ARG A 178 1.28 -21.94 11.36
C ARG A 178 1.67 -21.89 12.85
N LYS A 179 2.70 -22.63 13.26
CA LYS A 179 3.27 -22.54 14.61
C LYS A 179 3.67 -21.10 14.95
N TYR A 180 4.39 -20.43 14.05
CA TYR A 180 4.74 -19.02 14.21
C TYR A 180 3.49 -18.15 14.41
N ARG A 181 2.45 -18.33 13.58
CA ARG A 181 1.20 -17.58 13.71
C ARG A 181 0.54 -17.78 15.07
N GLU A 182 0.40 -19.02 15.51
CA GLU A 182 -0.28 -19.38 16.77
C GLU A 182 0.46 -18.85 17.99
N THR A 183 1.80 -18.90 17.97
CA THR A 183 2.63 -18.37 19.05
C THR A 183 2.68 -16.84 19.02
N ALA A 184 2.96 -16.23 17.86
CA ALA A 184 3.16 -14.78 17.75
C ALA A 184 1.92 -13.98 18.15
N LEU A 185 0.72 -14.46 17.84
CA LEU A 185 -0.54 -13.80 18.24
C LEU A 185 -0.78 -13.81 19.76
N LYS A 186 -0.09 -14.67 20.51
CA LYS A 186 -0.16 -14.75 21.97
C LYS A 186 0.95 -13.95 22.66
N LEU A 187 1.94 -13.45 21.90
CA LEU A 187 3.03 -12.69 22.47
C LEU A 187 2.60 -11.25 22.81
N PRO A 188 3.19 -10.65 23.86
CA PRO A 188 2.95 -9.27 24.19
C PRO A 188 3.55 -8.31 23.14
N PRO A 189 3.10 -7.04 23.11
CA PRO A 189 3.67 -6.03 22.25
C PRO A 189 5.15 -5.77 22.54
N ARG A 190 5.84 -5.14 21.58
CA ARG A 190 7.29 -4.81 21.66
C ARG A 190 8.17 -6.04 21.81
N ILE A 191 8.05 -6.95 20.85
CA ILE A 191 8.81 -8.21 20.80
C ILE A 191 10.33 -8.05 20.93
N TYR A 192 10.88 -6.89 20.59
CA TYR A 192 12.30 -6.55 20.70
C TYR A 192 12.74 -6.22 22.14
N GLN A 193 11.80 -6.07 23.09
CA GLN A 193 12.05 -5.82 24.51
C GLN A 193 11.79 -7.06 25.37
N LEU A 194 11.54 -8.21 24.74
CA LEU A 194 11.29 -9.44 25.49
C LEU A 194 12.57 -9.89 26.19
N PRO A 195 12.50 -10.30 27.46
CA PRO A 195 13.67 -10.76 28.20
C PRO A 195 14.41 -11.88 27.46
N GLU A 196 15.72 -11.75 27.41
CA GLU A 196 16.62 -12.83 27.02
C GLU A 196 16.64 -13.88 28.14
N GLY A 197 16.57 -15.16 27.79
CA GLY A 197 16.62 -16.28 28.74
C GLY A 197 15.27 -16.77 29.29
N GLN A 198 14.17 -16.03 29.13
CA GLN A 198 12.84 -16.55 29.46
C GLN A 198 12.28 -17.43 28.34
N SER A 199 11.56 -18.50 28.71
CA SER A 199 10.86 -19.31 27.72
C SER A 199 9.69 -18.54 27.11
N LEU A 200 9.30 -18.85 25.87
CA LEU A 200 8.17 -18.17 25.23
C LEU A 200 6.85 -18.47 25.96
N GLU A 201 6.74 -19.65 26.55
CA GLU A 201 5.60 -20.08 27.36
C GLU A 201 5.43 -19.18 28.57
N GLN A 202 6.52 -18.92 29.32
CA GLN A 202 6.50 -18.00 30.47
C GLN A 202 6.13 -16.57 30.05
N ILE A 203 6.64 -16.11 28.91
CA ILE A 203 6.32 -14.77 28.39
C ILE A 203 4.83 -14.66 28.05
N ILE A 204 4.26 -15.68 27.42
CA ILE A 204 2.84 -15.72 27.05
C ILE A 204 1.95 -15.79 28.29
N GLU A 205 2.33 -16.60 29.28
CA GLU A 205 1.58 -16.74 30.52
C GLU A 205 1.52 -15.43 31.33
N ASN A 206 2.62 -14.66 31.34
CA ASN A 206 2.72 -13.38 32.03
C ASN A 206 2.22 -12.18 31.19
N ALA A 207 1.74 -12.39 29.97
CA ALA A 207 1.34 -11.29 29.07
C ALA A 207 -0.01 -10.71 29.48
N SER A 208 -0.04 -9.44 29.89
CA SER A 208 -1.28 -8.71 30.18
C SER A 208 -2.06 -8.30 28.92
N THR A 209 -1.36 -8.14 27.80
CA THR A 209 -1.93 -7.77 26.49
C THR A 209 -1.13 -8.47 25.39
N THR A 210 -1.73 -8.62 24.21
CA THR A 210 -1.08 -9.26 23.05
C THR A 210 -0.91 -8.30 21.88
N ILE A 211 -0.11 -8.70 20.88
CA ILE A 211 0.05 -7.92 19.65
C ILE A 211 -1.28 -7.72 18.91
N SER A 212 -1.47 -6.55 18.30
CA SER A 212 -2.61 -6.30 17.41
C SER A 212 -2.54 -7.15 16.12
N LEU A 213 -3.69 -7.38 15.48
CA LEU A 213 -3.73 -8.03 14.16
C LEU A 213 -2.94 -7.24 13.10
N THR A 214 -2.93 -5.91 13.18
CA THR A 214 -2.13 -5.05 12.29
C THR A 214 -0.64 -5.31 12.47
N THR A 215 -0.19 -5.40 13.72
CA THR A 215 1.19 -5.77 14.06
C THR A 215 1.55 -7.15 13.50
N PHE A 216 0.70 -8.15 13.74
CA PHE A 216 0.92 -9.50 13.20
C PHE A 216 0.97 -9.52 11.66
N ASN A 217 0.06 -8.82 10.98
CA ASN A 217 0.07 -8.73 9.53
C ASN A 217 1.32 -8.04 8.97
N ASN A 218 1.91 -7.10 9.72
CA ASN A 218 3.21 -6.51 9.39
C ASN A 218 4.35 -7.51 9.59
N TYR A 219 4.28 -8.39 10.60
CA TYR A 219 5.27 -9.47 10.76
C TYR A 219 5.22 -10.43 9.57
N VAL A 220 4.03 -10.88 9.19
CA VAL A 220 3.82 -11.73 7.99
C VAL A 220 4.35 -11.05 6.72
N LYS A 221 4.17 -9.72 6.59
CA LYS A 221 4.73 -8.95 5.47
C LYS A 221 6.26 -8.95 5.46
N ASN A 222 6.90 -8.76 6.62
CA ASN A 222 8.35 -8.79 6.74
C ASN A 222 8.90 -10.19 6.42
N LEU A 223 8.31 -11.24 6.97
CA LEU A 223 8.70 -12.63 6.69
C LEU A 223 8.50 -12.99 5.22
N THR A 224 7.39 -12.58 4.62
CA THR A 224 7.14 -12.71 3.17
C THR A 224 8.25 -12.06 2.34
N THR A 225 8.84 -10.95 2.81
CA THR A 225 9.93 -10.27 2.10
C THR A 225 11.18 -11.15 2.05
N PHE A 226 11.55 -11.80 3.17
CA PHE A 226 12.70 -12.70 3.22
C PHE A 226 12.51 -13.94 2.36
N PHE A 227 11.34 -14.58 2.41
CA PHE A 227 11.05 -15.74 1.55
C PHE A 227 10.93 -15.37 0.08
N SER A 228 10.47 -14.16 -0.25
CA SER A 228 10.46 -13.68 -1.64
C SER A 228 11.88 -13.42 -2.18
N TYR A 229 12.80 -13.04 -1.29
CA TYR A 229 14.23 -12.95 -1.62
C TYR A 229 14.80 -14.36 -1.84
N ALA A 230 14.61 -15.28 -0.89
CA ALA A 230 15.05 -16.66 -0.99
C ALA A 230 14.59 -17.36 -2.28
N ILE A 231 13.34 -17.16 -2.69
CA ILE A 231 12.81 -17.73 -3.95
C ILE A 231 13.52 -17.16 -5.17
N ARG A 232 13.88 -15.87 -5.16
CA ARG A 232 14.56 -15.21 -6.28
C ARG A 232 16.00 -15.70 -6.43
N GLU A 233 16.67 -15.92 -5.31
CA GLU A 233 18.02 -16.48 -5.27
C GLU A 233 18.04 -18.02 -5.47
N GLY A 234 16.86 -18.65 -5.57
CA GLY A 234 16.74 -20.09 -5.80
C GLY A 234 16.95 -20.94 -4.55
N TYR A 235 16.98 -20.35 -3.35
CA TYR A 235 17.18 -21.05 -2.08
C TYR A 235 15.96 -21.87 -1.64
N CYS A 236 14.75 -21.50 -2.08
CA CYS A 236 13.54 -22.31 -1.86
C CYS A 236 12.50 -22.07 -2.95
N GLU A 237 11.55 -23.00 -3.10
CA GLU A 237 10.54 -22.92 -4.17
C GLU A 237 9.28 -22.12 -3.79
N ARG A 238 8.99 -22.02 -2.49
CA ARG A 238 7.69 -21.54 -1.99
C ARG A 238 7.84 -20.69 -0.76
N ASN A 239 6.90 -19.76 -0.59
CA ASN A 239 6.81 -18.93 0.60
C ASN A 239 5.82 -19.55 1.59
N PRO A 240 6.27 -20.06 2.77
CA PRO A 240 5.39 -20.68 3.75
C PRO A 240 4.44 -19.67 4.42
N PHE A 241 4.73 -18.36 4.35
CA PHE A 241 3.91 -17.28 4.89
C PHE A 241 2.83 -16.73 3.93
N ASP A 242 2.78 -17.23 2.69
CA ASP A 242 1.81 -16.72 1.71
C ASP A 242 0.36 -16.93 2.18
N GLY A 243 -0.46 -15.88 2.12
CA GLY A 243 -1.84 -15.93 2.61
C GLY A 243 -2.03 -16.19 4.12
N LEU A 244 -1.00 -16.03 4.98
CA LEU A 244 -1.15 -16.15 6.44
C LEU A 244 -1.64 -14.88 7.16
N ARG A 245 -1.83 -13.78 6.43
CA ARG A 245 -2.40 -12.55 7.01
C ARG A 245 -3.79 -12.83 7.57
N VAL A 246 -4.05 -12.31 8.76
CA VAL A 246 -5.36 -12.42 9.40
C VAL A 246 -6.24 -11.29 8.91
N ARG A 247 -7.43 -11.63 8.42
CA ARG A 247 -8.45 -10.64 8.04
C ARG A 247 -8.89 -9.87 9.28
N GLN A 248 -8.75 -8.55 9.24
CA GLN A 248 -9.35 -7.67 10.23
C GLN A 248 -10.85 -7.53 9.94
N ARG A 249 -11.66 -7.62 10.99
CA ARG A 249 -13.09 -7.31 10.95
C ARG A 249 -13.24 -5.88 11.46
N GLY A 250 -13.74 -4.97 10.63
CA GLY A 250 -13.81 -3.53 10.90
C GLY A 250 -13.38 -2.73 9.67
N LYS A 251 -13.87 -1.50 9.51
CA LYS A 251 -13.37 -0.62 8.45
C LYS A 251 -12.02 -0.05 8.89
N VAL A 252 -11.04 0.03 7.98
CA VAL A 252 -9.76 0.70 8.26
C VAL A 252 -9.96 2.17 8.70
N SER A 253 -11.06 2.79 8.27
CA SER A 253 -11.48 4.13 8.70
C SER A 253 -11.82 4.21 10.19
N GLU A 254 -12.16 3.10 10.84
CA GLU A 254 -12.49 3.04 12.27
C GLU A 254 -11.23 2.89 13.16
N GLU A 255 -10.06 2.54 12.58
CA GLU A 255 -8.82 2.33 13.33
C GLU A 255 -8.06 3.63 13.67
N ARG A 256 -8.43 4.76 13.05
CA ARG A 256 -7.82 6.08 13.34
C ARG A 256 -8.86 7.17 13.29
N SER A 257 -9.14 7.78 14.43
CA SER A 257 -10.14 8.82 14.51
C SER A 257 -9.64 10.17 14.00
N VAL A 258 -10.50 10.78 13.21
CA VAL A 258 -10.55 12.21 12.93
C VAL A 258 -10.89 12.96 14.23
N PHE A 259 -10.36 14.16 14.41
CA PHE A 259 -10.82 15.05 15.46
C PHE A 259 -12.18 15.61 15.06
N THR A 260 -13.18 15.42 15.93
CA THR A 260 -14.44 16.15 15.84
C THR A 260 -14.22 17.60 16.27
N GLU A 261 -15.19 18.47 15.99
CA GLU A 261 -15.10 19.86 16.44
C GLU A 261 -15.05 19.98 17.96
N ASP A 262 -15.79 19.14 18.70
CA ASP A 262 -15.70 19.08 20.17
C ASP A 262 -14.32 18.66 20.64
N ASP A 263 -13.70 17.67 19.99
CA ASP A 263 -12.33 17.28 20.32
C ASP A 263 -11.35 18.44 20.13
N LEU A 264 -11.50 19.20 19.03
CA LEU A 264 -10.65 20.36 18.76
C LEU A 264 -10.89 21.47 19.78
N ARG A 265 -12.14 21.77 20.14
CA ARG A 265 -12.47 22.73 21.21
C ARG A 265 -11.81 22.35 22.53
N ARG A 266 -11.86 21.08 22.91
CA ARG A 266 -11.20 20.55 24.11
C ARG A 266 -9.67 20.60 24.01
N LEU A 267 -9.11 20.30 22.85
CA LEU A 267 -7.66 20.30 22.61
C LEU A 267 -7.07 21.72 22.63
N PHE A 268 -7.77 22.70 22.07
CA PHE A 268 -7.35 24.09 21.99
C PHE A 268 -7.82 24.94 23.18
N SER A 269 -8.46 24.34 24.19
CA SER A 269 -8.92 25.06 25.38
C SER A 269 -7.75 25.58 26.22
N LYS A 270 -7.92 26.72 26.89
CA LYS A 270 -6.90 27.35 27.74
C LYS A 270 -6.34 26.45 28.85
N GLN A 271 -7.11 25.47 29.33
CA GLN A 271 -6.67 24.55 30.39
C GLN A 271 -5.63 23.53 29.89
N VAL A 272 -5.63 23.22 28.59
CA VAL A 272 -4.83 22.14 27.99
C VAL A 272 -3.80 22.70 27.02
N TYR A 273 -4.18 23.72 26.25
CA TYR A 273 -3.38 24.27 25.17
C TYR A 273 -2.26 25.16 25.68
N ALA A 274 -1.09 25.06 25.05
CA ALA A 274 0.05 25.88 25.42
C ALA A 274 -0.20 27.36 25.07
N SER A 275 0.36 28.27 25.85
CA SER A 275 0.36 29.70 25.53
C SER A 275 1.33 30.01 24.40
N ALA A 276 1.01 31.00 23.57
CA ALA A 276 1.87 31.52 22.51
C ALA A 276 3.21 32.07 23.06
N ASN A 277 3.23 32.53 24.31
CA ASN A 277 4.42 33.07 24.99
C ASN A 277 5.25 31.99 25.71
N SER A 278 5.01 30.71 25.44
CA SER A 278 5.76 29.62 26.05
C SER A 278 7.22 29.59 25.58
N THR A 279 8.15 29.22 26.47
CA THR A 279 9.54 28.88 26.11
C THR A 279 9.67 27.64 25.22
N GLN A 280 8.57 26.93 24.98
CA GLN A 280 8.47 25.77 24.09
C GLN A 280 7.46 26.06 22.97
N PRO A 281 7.80 26.94 22.01
CA PRO A 281 6.88 27.40 20.97
C PRO A 281 6.32 26.26 20.11
N HIS A 282 7.03 25.13 19.97
CA HIS A 282 6.51 23.95 19.27
C HIS A 282 5.16 23.46 19.83
N LYS A 283 4.90 23.64 21.13
CA LYS A 283 3.64 23.20 21.76
C LYS A 283 2.45 24.05 21.31
N TYR A 284 2.68 25.31 20.97
CA TYR A 284 1.67 26.22 20.45
C TYR A 284 1.51 26.09 18.94
N TRP A 285 2.60 25.97 18.19
CA TRP A 285 2.51 26.00 16.72
C TRP A 285 2.25 24.65 16.09
N LEU A 286 2.80 23.54 16.61
CA LEU A 286 2.68 22.24 15.94
C LEU A 286 1.23 21.76 15.81
N PRO A 287 0.33 21.86 16.82
CA PRO A 287 -1.06 21.46 16.65
C PRO A 287 -1.81 22.29 15.60
N LEU A 288 -1.61 23.61 15.60
CA LEU A 288 -2.17 24.52 14.58
C LEU A 288 -1.66 24.19 13.18
N LEU A 289 -0.34 24.06 13.02
CA LEU A 289 0.26 23.67 11.75
C LEU A 289 -0.24 22.28 11.32
N GLY A 290 -0.34 21.32 12.24
CA GLY A 290 -0.89 20.00 11.98
C GLY A 290 -2.31 20.06 11.41
N LEU A 291 -3.18 20.86 12.04
CA LEU A 291 -4.58 21.03 11.63
C LEU A 291 -4.71 21.61 10.22
N TYR A 292 -3.97 22.68 9.91
CA TYR A 292 -4.14 23.42 8.65
C TYR A 292 -3.27 22.92 7.49
N THR A 293 -2.26 22.09 7.75
CA THR A 293 -1.35 21.58 6.69
C THR A 293 -1.43 20.07 6.50
N GLY A 294 -1.90 19.33 7.51
CA GLY A 294 -1.90 17.86 7.51
C GLY A 294 -0.50 17.25 7.39
N ALA A 295 0.56 18.04 7.60
CA ALA A 295 1.94 17.58 7.52
C ALA A 295 2.27 16.60 8.67
N ARG A 296 3.22 15.71 8.42
CA ARG A 296 3.66 14.76 9.45
C ARG A 296 4.42 15.53 10.53
N LEU A 297 4.31 15.09 11.79
CA LEU A 297 4.94 15.78 12.93
C LEU A 297 6.42 16.13 12.67
N ASN A 298 7.23 15.15 12.24
CA ASN A 298 8.65 15.41 11.97
C ASN A 298 8.90 16.32 10.77
N GLU A 299 7.99 16.37 9.78
CA GLU A 299 8.09 17.31 8.65
C GLU A 299 7.99 18.75 9.17
N LEU A 300 7.13 19.00 10.17
CA LEU A 300 6.99 20.30 10.81
C LEU A 300 8.14 20.61 11.79
N CYS A 301 8.54 19.63 12.61
CA CYS A 301 9.60 19.81 13.60
C CYS A 301 10.97 20.14 12.98
N GLN A 302 11.24 19.66 11.76
CA GLN A 302 12.54 19.81 11.09
C GLN A 302 12.61 21.01 10.13
N LEU A 303 11.62 21.90 10.14
CA LEU A 303 11.60 23.07 9.26
C LEU A 303 12.76 24.01 9.58
N TYR A 304 13.51 24.36 8.55
CA TYR A 304 14.40 25.52 8.57
C TYR A 304 13.62 26.80 8.26
N LEU A 305 14.17 27.95 8.65
CA LEU A 305 13.54 29.24 8.36
C LEU A 305 13.44 29.54 6.86
N ASP A 306 14.32 28.94 6.04
CA ASP A 306 14.28 29.03 4.57
C ASP A 306 13.37 27.97 3.91
N ASP A 307 12.71 27.13 4.70
CA ASP A 307 11.60 26.29 4.24
C ASP A 307 10.27 27.06 4.27
N VAL A 308 10.21 28.23 4.91
CA VAL A 308 9.09 29.16 4.82
C VAL A 308 9.38 30.12 3.66
N VAL A 309 8.67 29.94 2.55
CA VAL A 309 8.99 30.58 1.27
C VAL A 309 7.77 31.30 0.68
N VAL A 310 8.02 32.28 -0.18
CA VAL A 310 6.96 32.94 -0.96
C VAL A 310 7.10 32.50 -2.41
N ILE A 311 6.05 31.89 -2.96
CA ILE A 311 5.99 31.44 -4.35
C ILE A 311 4.84 32.16 -5.03
N ASN A 312 5.15 33.01 -6.02
CA ASN A 312 4.16 33.79 -6.77
C ASN A 312 3.20 34.58 -5.85
N GLY A 313 3.75 35.17 -4.78
CA GLY A 313 2.98 35.94 -3.79
C GLY A 313 2.26 35.09 -2.74
N ILE A 314 2.40 33.76 -2.75
CA ILE A 314 1.77 32.86 -1.79
C ILE A 314 2.81 32.34 -0.79
N ASP A 315 2.63 32.66 0.49
CA ASP A 315 3.42 32.05 1.58
C ASP A 315 3.16 30.55 1.66
N CYS A 316 4.22 29.76 1.67
CA CYS A 316 4.20 28.30 1.66
C CYS A 316 5.21 27.72 2.66
N LEU A 317 4.88 26.54 3.17
CA LEU A 317 5.87 25.62 3.75
C LEU A 317 6.40 24.71 2.66
N HIS A 318 7.71 24.71 2.46
CA HIS A 318 8.40 23.77 1.60
C HIS A 318 8.81 22.54 2.41
N ILE A 319 7.99 21.50 2.34
CA ILE A 319 8.30 20.21 2.97
C ILE A 319 9.31 19.49 2.10
N ARG A 320 10.57 19.43 2.52
CA ARG A 320 11.67 18.81 1.77
C ARG A 320 12.68 18.14 2.71
N ALA A 321 13.65 17.43 2.12
CA ALA A 321 14.80 16.89 2.85
C ALA A 321 16.09 17.20 2.09
N THR A 322 16.47 18.49 2.05
CA THR A 322 17.66 18.99 1.35
C THR A 322 18.91 19.01 2.22
N ARG A 323 18.76 18.76 3.53
CA ARG A 323 19.84 18.80 4.52
C ARG A 323 19.97 17.45 5.25
N PRO A 324 21.17 17.07 5.74
CA PRO A 324 21.42 15.73 6.30
C PRO A 324 20.55 15.33 7.50
N ASP A 325 20.04 16.31 8.24
CA ASP A 325 19.20 16.13 9.42
C ASP A 325 17.70 16.29 9.14
N GLN A 326 17.32 16.51 7.87
CA GLN A 326 15.94 16.45 7.41
C GLN A 326 15.64 15.09 6.79
N LYS A 327 14.43 14.60 7.02
CA LYS A 327 13.99 13.32 6.49
C LYS A 327 12.54 13.36 6.06
N LEU A 328 12.30 12.82 4.88
CA LEU A 328 10.96 12.52 4.38
C LEU A 328 10.69 11.01 4.41
N LYS A 329 9.42 10.65 4.54
CA LYS A 329 9.01 9.24 4.56
C LYS A 329 9.19 8.56 3.19
N THR A 330 8.95 9.32 2.13
CA THR A 330 9.04 8.89 0.73
C THR A 330 9.48 10.08 -0.11
N ILE A 331 10.09 9.84 -1.29
CA ILE A 331 10.46 10.90 -2.23
C ILE A 331 9.24 11.77 -2.59
N THR A 332 8.07 11.17 -2.74
CA THR A 332 6.81 11.88 -3.06
C THR A 332 6.18 12.64 -1.89
N SER A 333 6.86 12.70 -0.75
CA SER A 333 6.44 13.56 0.35
C SER A 333 6.87 15.02 0.13
N GLU A 334 7.84 15.28 -0.74
CA GLU A 334 8.31 16.62 -1.04
C GLU A 334 7.20 17.42 -1.71
N ARG A 335 6.94 18.64 -1.22
CA ARG A 335 5.84 19.50 -1.70
C ARG A 335 5.90 20.91 -1.14
N LEU A 336 5.22 21.82 -1.81
CA LEU A 336 4.84 23.13 -1.27
C LEU A 336 3.43 23.04 -0.68
N VAL A 337 3.25 23.52 0.54
CA VAL A 337 1.95 23.64 1.20
C VAL A 337 1.67 25.10 1.49
N PRO A 338 0.65 25.72 0.86
CA PRO A 338 0.25 27.09 1.18
C PRO A 338 -0.06 27.26 2.68
N ILE A 339 0.34 28.40 3.25
CA ILE A 339 0.07 28.75 4.64
C ILE A 339 -1.32 29.37 4.72
N HIS A 340 -2.19 28.73 5.49
CA HIS A 340 -3.57 29.17 5.71
C HIS A 340 -3.64 30.58 6.34
N SER A 341 -4.60 31.40 5.92
CA SER A 341 -4.91 32.73 6.44
C SER A 341 -5.00 32.80 7.97
N LYS A 342 -5.74 31.88 8.62
CA LYS A 342 -5.81 31.74 10.09
C LYS A 342 -4.44 31.58 10.76
N LEU A 343 -3.49 30.83 10.18
CA LEU A 343 -2.12 30.75 10.72
C LEU A 343 -1.39 32.10 10.63
N LYS A 344 -1.59 32.83 9.54
CA LYS A 344 -1.02 34.18 9.37
C LYS A 344 -1.64 35.16 10.38
N ALA A 345 -2.96 35.13 10.55
CA ALA A 345 -3.67 35.96 11.51
C ALA A 345 -3.26 35.68 12.97
N LEU A 346 -2.87 34.45 13.28
CA LEU A 346 -2.32 34.06 14.59
C LEU A 346 -0.87 34.49 14.81
N GLY A 347 -0.20 35.06 13.80
CA GLY A 347 1.16 35.56 13.93
C GLY A 347 2.26 34.58 13.53
N PHE A 348 1.97 33.54 12.73
CA PHE A 348 2.98 32.52 12.41
C PHE A 348 4.18 33.09 11.63
N LEU A 349 3.92 34.03 10.70
CA LEU A 349 4.99 34.62 9.89
C LEU A 349 5.86 35.57 10.72
N GLU A 350 5.24 36.28 11.66
CA GLU A 350 5.89 37.14 12.66
C GLU A 350 6.76 36.29 13.59
N PHE A 351 6.26 35.14 14.05
CA PHE A 351 7.04 34.18 14.80
C PHE A 351 8.27 33.70 14.02
N VAL A 352 8.11 33.30 12.76
CA VAL A 352 9.24 32.89 11.89
C VAL A 352 10.25 34.02 11.70
N ARG A 353 9.79 35.27 11.57
CA ARG A 353 10.65 36.45 11.48
C ARG A 353 11.44 36.67 12.78
N ALA A 354 10.78 36.59 13.93
CA ALA A 354 11.44 36.72 15.24
C ALA A 354 12.51 35.65 15.45
N GLN A 355 12.27 34.40 15.03
CA GLN A 355 13.28 33.34 15.07
C GLN A 355 14.51 33.69 14.20
N ARG A 356 14.30 34.33 13.04
CA ARG A 356 15.38 34.79 12.15
C ARG A 356 16.18 35.91 12.78
N GLU A 357 15.51 36.90 13.38
CA GLU A 357 16.14 38.03 14.06
C GLU A 357 16.95 37.59 15.28
N ALA A 358 16.51 36.54 15.98
CA ALA A 358 17.25 35.90 17.06
C ALA A 358 18.46 35.05 16.58
N GLY A 359 18.72 35.00 15.28
CA GLY A 359 19.87 34.28 14.70
C GLY A 359 19.69 32.76 14.66
N HIS A 360 18.49 32.25 14.87
CA HIS A 360 18.22 30.82 14.74
C HIS A 360 18.22 30.39 13.27
N GLN A 361 18.46 29.09 13.03
CA GLN A 361 18.37 28.51 11.69
C GLN A 361 17.03 27.80 11.45
N ARG A 362 16.36 27.35 12.52
CA ARG A 362 15.15 26.53 12.47
C ARG A 362 13.94 27.30 12.96
N VAL A 363 12.76 26.91 12.47
CA VAL A 363 11.47 27.43 12.98
C VAL A 363 11.29 27.06 14.46
N PHE A 364 11.71 25.85 14.84
CA PHE A 364 11.70 25.36 16.22
C PHE A 364 13.13 25.07 16.68
N ALA A 365 13.87 26.13 17.02
CA ALA A 365 15.27 26.05 17.41
C ALA A 365 15.51 25.31 18.74
N GLU A 366 14.48 25.21 19.58
CA GLU A 366 14.55 24.55 20.89
C GLU A 366 14.49 23.02 20.79
N LEU A 367 14.14 22.46 19.62
CA LEU A 367 14.04 21.03 19.43
C LEU A 367 15.41 20.39 19.16
N THR A 368 15.69 19.28 19.86
CA THR A 368 16.93 18.52 19.69
C THR A 368 16.74 17.35 18.74
N LEU A 369 17.75 17.08 17.91
CA LEU A 369 17.75 15.96 16.98
C LEU A 369 17.93 14.63 17.72
N HIS A 370 16.95 13.72 17.62
CA HIS A 370 17.05 12.36 18.13
C HIS A 370 17.44 11.35 17.04
N ARG A 371 18.42 10.49 17.30
CA ARG A 371 18.98 9.50 16.35
C ARG A 371 17.91 8.70 15.58
N ALA A 372 16.88 8.21 16.27
CA ALA A 372 15.87 7.33 15.67
C ALA A 372 14.57 8.04 15.25
N HIS A 373 14.32 9.24 15.76
CA HIS A 373 12.99 9.88 15.71
C HIS A 373 13.04 11.31 15.14
N GLY A 374 14.21 11.80 14.75
CA GLY A 374 14.40 13.17 14.29
C GLY A 374 14.07 14.17 15.40
N TYR A 375 13.58 15.33 15.00
CA TYR A 375 13.15 16.39 15.91
C TYR A 375 11.78 16.14 16.56
N ALA A 376 11.06 15.09 16.12
CA ALA A 376 9.73 14.77 16.63
C ALA A 376 9.71 14.00 17.96
N ALA A 377 10.85 13.60 18.52
CA ALA A 377 10.91 12.78 19.74
C ALA A 377 10.23 13.45 20.95
N ALA A 378 10.66 14.68 21.29
CA ALA A 378 10.09 15.43 22.41
C ALA A 378 8.64 15.88 22.13
N PRO A 379 8.30 16.44 20.95
CA PRO A 379 6.92 16.79 20.59
C PRO A 379 5.96 15.60 20.62
N SER A 380 6.38 14.42 20.12
CA SER A 380 5.53 13.22 20.14
C SER A 380 5.25 12.74 21.57
N LYS A 381 6.25 12.82 22.47
CA LYS A 381 6.07 12.48 23.88
C LYS A 381 5.20 13.50 24.60
N TRP A 382 5.35 14.79 24.29
CA TRP A 382 4.48 15.85 24.82
C TRP A 382 3.02 15.65 24.38
N PHE A 383 2.77 15.47 23.08
CA PHE A 383 1.40 15.29 22.57
C PHE A 383 0.77 13.99 23.11
N THR A 384 1.59 12.97 23.41
CA THR A 384 1.13 11.78 24.13
C THR A 384 0.55 12.12 25.50
N ARG A 385 1.13 13.05 26.26
CA ARG A 385 0.57 13.47 27.55
C ARG A 385 -0.71 14.28 27.38
N VAL A 386 -0.76 15.15 26.38
CA VAL A 386 -1.96 15.94 26.06
C VAL A 386 -3.15 15.04 25.75
N ARG A 387 -2.97 14.04 24.87
CA ARG A 387 -4.04 13.08 24.53
C ARG A 387 -4.47 12.22 25.72
N GLU A 388 -3.56 11.94 26.67
CA GLU A 388 -3.88 11.21 27.90
C GLU A 388 -4.75 12.05 28.83
N GLN A 389 -4.42 13.34 29.00
CA GLN A 389 -5.23 14.30 29.76
C GLN A 389 -6.64 14.46 29.18
N LEU A 390 -6.78 14.38 27.84
CA LEU A 390 -8.05 14.51 27.14
C LEU A 390 -8.84 13.19 27.00
N GLY A 391 -8.26 12.05 27.42
CA GLY A 391 -8.92 10.74 27.31
C GLY A 391 -8.87 10.08 25.92
N PHE A 392 -8.07 10.59 24.98
CA PHE A 392 -7.96 10.04 23.62
C PHE A 392 -7.03 8.81 23.55
N ARG A 393 -7.22 7.81 24.42
CA ARG A 393 -6.29 6.68 24.61
C ARG A 393 -6.65 5.44 23.82
N ASP A 394 -7.93 5.04 23.84
CA ASP A 394 -8.32 3.67 23.52
C ASP A 394 -9.46 3.58 22.48
N GLY A 395 -9.52 2.42 21.80
CA GLY A 395 -10.58 2.11 20.84
C GLY A 395 -10.68 3.09 19.66
N GLY A 396 -11.91 3.28 19.17
CA GLY A 396 -12.20 4.24 18.07
C GLY A 396 -11.92 5.70 18.42
N GLU A 397 -11.72 6.03 19.69
CA GLU A 397 -11.43 7.39 20.16
C GLU A 397 -9.92 7.69 20.29
N ARG A 398 -9.07 6.72 19.94
CA ARG A 398 -7.62 6.92 19.94
C ARG A 398 -7.21 7.95 18.89
N LYS A 399 -6.85 9.13 19.37
CA LYS A 399 -6.31 10.23 18.55
C LYS A 399 -4.85 10.46 18.89
N ASP A 400 -4.04 10.67 17.86
CA ASP A 400 -2.64 11.08 17.99
C ASP A 400 -2.35 12.27 17.07
N PHE A 401 -1.11 12.74 17.00
CA PHE A 401 -0.81 13.90 16.16
C PHE A 401 -1.15 13.66 14.68
N HIS A 402 -1.10 12.41 14.22
CA HIS A 402 -1.48 12.06 12.86
C HIS A 402 -2.99 12.16 12.61
N SER A 403 -3.82 12.19 13.67
CA SER A 403 -5.26 12.48 13.55
C SER A 403 -5.53 13.85 12.94
N PHE A 404 -4.64 14.85 13.08
CA PHE A 404 -4.81 16.14 12.38
C PHE A 404 -4.81 15.97 10.87
N ARG A 405 -3.91 15.14 10.35
CA ARG A 405 -3.85 14.82 8.92
C ARG A 405 -5.11 14.11 8.44
N HIS A 406 -5.62 13.17 9.23
CA HIS A 406 -6.89 12.50 8.91
C HIS A 406 -8.05 13.48 8.94
N THR A 407 -8.05 14.42 9.89
CA THR A 407 -9.05 15.48 10.02
C THR A 407 -9.06 16.38 8.81
N LEU A 408 -7.89 16.84 8.33
CA LEU A 408 -7.79 17.62 7.10
C LEU A 408 -8.30 16.82 5.89
N ALA A 409 -7.86 15.56 5.74
CA ALA A 409 -8.28 14.73 4.62
C ALA A 409 -9.79 14.51 4.59
N ASP A 410 -10.39 14.21 5.73
CA ASP A 410 -11.82 13.99 5.85
C ASP A 410 -12.61 15.29 5.65
N HIS A 411 -12.20 16.40 6.27
CA HIS A 411 -12.85 17.69 6.12
C HIS A 411 -12.89 18.15 4.65
N LEU A 412 -11.76 18.10 3.94
CA LEU A 412 -11.72 18.45 2.51
C LEU A 412 -12.54 17.48 1.65
N LYS A 413 -12.57 16.20 2.01
CA LYS A 413 -13.42 15.21 1.34
C LYS A 413 -14.91 15.54 1.53
N GLN A 414 -15.35 15.91 2.72
CA GLN A 414 -16.73 16.32 2.97
C GLN A 414 -17.10 17.60 2.20
N LYS A 415 -16.11 18.45 1.89
CA LYS A 415 -16.27 19.62 1.02
C LYS A 415 -16.22 19.30 -0.49
N GLY A 416 -16.14 18.02 -0.87
CA GLY A 416 -16.12 17.60 -2.27
C GLY A 416 -14.82 17.91 -3.00
N VAL A 417 -13.73 18.21 -2.29
CA VAL A 417 -12.42 18.44 -2.92
C VAL A 417 -11.91 17.13 -3.54
N VAL A 418 -11.44 17.22 -4.79
CA VAL A 418 -10.92 16.07 -5.54
C VAL A 418 -9.71 15.45 -4.83
N GLU A 419 -9.68 14.12 -4.75
CA GLU A 419 -8.65 13.34 -4.05
C GLU A 419 -7.23 13.70 -4.48
N SER A 420 -6.99 14.02 -5.76
CA SER A 420 -5.66 14.42 -6.25
C SER A 420 -5.16 15.72 -5.60
N LEU A 421 -6.03 16.70 -5.37
CA LEU A 421 -5.67 17.97 -4.72
C LEU A 421 -5.39 17.76 -3.23
N VAL A 422 -6.23 16.97 -2.55
CA VAL A 422 -5.97 16.56 -1.16
C VAL A 422 -4.65 15.78 -1.08
N GLY A 423 -4.40 14.89 -2.05
CA GLY A 423 -3.14 14.16 -2.19
C GLY A 423 -1.94 15.09 -2.38
N GLY A 424 -2.08 16.16 -3.17
CA GLY A 424 -1.07 17.20 -3.34
C GLY A 424 -0.69 17.89 -2.02
N ILE A 425 -1.68 18.30 -1.22
CA ILE A 425 -1.46 18.92 0.11
C ILE A 425 -0.81 17.93 1.08
N LEU A 426 -1.22 16.66 1.01
CA LEU A 426 -0.77 15.64 1.94
C LEU A 426 0.58 15.02 1.53
N GLY A 427 1.03 15.16 0.28
CA GLY A 427 2.19 14.45 -0.25
C GLY A 427 1.90 12.95 -0.42
N HIS A 428 0.76 12.64 -1.03
CA HIS A 428 0.41 11.31 -1.51
C HIS A 428 0.64 11.23 -3.02
N GLN A 429 1.09 10.07 -3.52
CA GLN A 429 1.07 9.81 -4.96
C GLN A 429 -0.38 9.83 -5.46
N SER A 430 -0.67 10.69 -6.43
CA SER A 430 -2.01 10.78 -7.03
C SER A 430 -2.27 9.54 -7.87
N GLY A 431 -3.47 8.96 -7.78
CA GLY A 431 -3.83 7.74 -8.50
C GLY A 431 -3.79 7.92 -10.03
N GLY A 432 -3.07 7.02 -10.73
CA GLY A 432 -3.03 6.94 -12.20
C GLY A 432 -1.60 6.89 -12.76
N ILE A 433 -1.31 5.91 -13.64
CA ILE A 433 0.03 5.74 -14.24
C ILE A 433 0.44 6.99 -15.06
N THR A 434 -0.53 7.67 -15.68
CA THR A 434 -0.29 8.84 -16.54
C THR A 434 0.18 10.05 -15.76
N PHE A 435 -0.53 10.43 -14.69
CA PHE A 435 -0.15 11.59 -13.87
C PHE A 435 1.08 11.31 -12.99
N ASN A 436 1.28 10.08 -12.53
CA ASN A 436 2.51 9.73 -11.79
C ASN A 436 3.78 9.75 -12.66
N ARG A 437 3.65 9.64 -13.99
CA ARG A 437 4.80 9.59 -14.91
C ARG A 437 5.08 10.94 -15.59
N TYR A 438 4.09 11.83 -15.67
CA TYR A 438 4.18 13.10 -16.42
C TYR A 438 3.68 14.33 -15.64
N GLY A 439 2.98 14.16 -14.52
CA GLY A 439 2.48 15.26 -13.70
C GLY A 439 3.58 15.78 -12.77
N LYS A 440 3.93 17.06 -12.91
CA LYS A 440 4.69 17.79 -11.89
C LYS A 440 3.77 18.07 -10.69
N ASP A 441 4.37 18.40 -9.55
CA ASP A 441 3.62 18.79 -8.36
C ASP A 441 2.64 19.93 -8.65
N PHE A 442 1.53 19.96 -7.89
CA PHE A 442 0.57 21.05 -7.99
C PHE A 442 1.24 22.36 -7.60
N ARG A 443 0.98 23.41 -8.39
CA ARG A 443 1.47 24.75 -8.06
C ARG A 443 0.72 25.32 -6.85
N PRO A 444 1.34 26.16 -6.03
CA PRO A 444 0.71 26.76 -4.85
C PRO A 444 -0.62 27.48 -5.13
N GLU A 445 -0.77 28.11 -6.30
CA GLU A 445 -2.01 28.84 -6.67
C GLU A 445 -3.21 27.89 -6.79
N VAL A 446 -2.97 26.63 -7.15
CA VAL A 446 -4.01 25.59 -7.24
C VAL A 446 -4.37 25.06 -5.85
N LEU A 447 -3.38 24.95 -4.96
CA LEU A 447 -3.57 24.39 -3.62
C LEU A 447 -4.08 25.42 -2.60
N ALA A 448 -3.80 26.71 -2.79
CA ALA A 448 -4.15 27.74 -1.82
C ALA A 448 -5.67 27.81 -1.54
N PRO A 449 -6.57 27.84 -2.55
CA PRO A 449 -8.01 27.80 -2.29
C PRO A 449 -8.47 26.54 -1.57
N VAL A 450 -7.77 25.42 -1.79
CA VAL A 450 -8.09 24.14 -1.12
C VAL A 450 -7.66 24.17 0.34
N VAL A 451 -6.50 24.75 0.65
CA VAL A 451 -6.06 24.95 2.05
C VAL A 451 -7.02 25.90 2.76
N GLU A 452 -7.40 27.01 2.14
CA GLU A 452 -8.37 27.98 2.71
C GLU A 452 -9.78 27.40 2.93
N ALA A 453 -10.09 26.26 2.31
CA ALA A 453 -11.33 25.55 2.59
C ALA A 453 -11.34 24.89 3.98
N MET A 454 -10.26 24.96 4.77
CA MET A 454 -10.21 24.50 6.15
C MET A 454 -10.80 25.56 7.11
N ASP A 455 -12.11 25.55 7.33
CA ASP A 455 -12.81 26.65 8.02
C ASP A 455 -12.95 26.52 9.53
N PHE A 456 -12.29 25.55 10.18
CA PHE A 456 -12.29 25.34 11.64
C PHE A 456 -12.09 26.63 12.45
N ASP A 457 -12.93 26.92 13.44
CA ASP A 457 -12.86 28.17 14.21
C ASP A 457 -11.79 28.17 15.31
N ALA A 458 -10.53 27.91 14.94
CA ALA A 458 -9.42 27.90 15.88
C ALA A 458 -9.24 29.25 16.61
N MET A 459 -9.70 30.36 16.03
CA MET A 459 -9.60 31.68 16.66
C MET A 459 -10.56 31.81 17.84
N GLU A 460 -11.78 31.29 17.71
CA GLU A 460 -12.75 31.26 18.82
C GLU A 460 -12.24 30.41 19.98
N TRP A 461 -11.66 29.23 19.71
CA TRP A 461 -11.23 28.31 20.75
C TRP A 461 -10.02 28.81 21.56
N LEU A 462 -9.23 29.70 20.97
CA LEU A 462 -8.05 30.29 21.60
C LEU A 462 -8.35 31.57 22.40
N ARG A 463 -9.57 32.13 22.28
CA ARG A 463 -10.04 33.26 23.09
C ARG A 463 -10.40 32.84 24.51
#